data_AF-A0A1Y4H5U1-F1
#
_entry.id   AF-A0A1Y4H5U1-F1
#
_cell.length_a   1.000
_cell.length_b   1.000
_cell.length_c   1.000
_cell.angle_alpha   90.00
_cell.angle_beta   90.00
_cell.angle_gamma   90.00
#
_symmetry.space_group_name_H-M   'P 1'
#
loop_
_entity.id
_entity.type
_entity.pdbx_description
1 polymer ?
#
loop_
_entity_poly.entity_id
_entity_poly.type
_entity_poly.pdbx_seq_one_letter_code
_entity_poly.pdbx_strand_id
1 'polypeptide(L)'
;MQPKNLYLIEGPEAFSTGEMENVAIKHGCLVLEHQAGQRVLAGGYTAKQAQLPAFDRLVASWNADTPPGTMVEVQARVKAEGTWSRWFSFGRWSPFCRRTSFSERGTVADMDTDTLIVRSSQGATEAQMRVYLYTEQENVTPRVRLLAVTVRPVRWEQKEGAPVRRQLYLPAYSQLNRDPMIGSSICSPVTVTCLMNRWGSDLLPEEVAHVCYDADYHGFGNWAFAAAAAGSFGYRAYAAYLDLEGLRREIREGYSVGVSVRYANDPELARKENLPYLEGAPGITHGHLLAVRGFEQDGETEYVLVNDSYAASDGQAARRYRLDQFLNAWHNRMAYIVHPGPREAGAAAPIRRRAQLKAAAQPGEYLFEVKGETRTLPADFLGTKEEPGGTLACTIQDGVAYATTAHKSFRYLTVGENGGVLLPQEAVETDQRVTVYAIDTRGEMLVAEK
;
A
#
# COMPACT_ATOMS: atom_id res chain seq x y z
N MET A 1 -9.71 16.78 -16.65
CA MET A 1 -8.75 17.79 -16.14
C MET A 1 -8.18 17.24 -14.83
N GLN A 2 -6.86 17.23 -14.66
CA GLN A 2 -6.26 16.74 -13.40
C GLN A 2 -6.71 17.61 -12.21
N PRO A 3 -6.85 17.04 -10.99
CA PRO A 3 -7.15 17.81 -9.80
C PRO A 3 -6.09 18.90 -9.60
N LYS A 4 -6.51 20.14 -9.29
CA LYS A 4 -5.58 21.26 -9.08
C LYS A 4 -4.67 21.07 -7.85
N ASN A 5 -5.02 20.14 -6.97
CA ASN A 5 -4.31 19.77 -5.74
C ASN A 5 -3.47 18.49 -5.89
N LEU A 6 -3.16 18.08 -7.12
CA LEU A 6 -2.31 16.95 -7.45
C LEU A 6 -1.25 17.38 -8.47
N TYR A 7 0.01 17.08 -8.19
CA TYR A 7 1.12 17.28 -9.12
C TYR A 7 1.81 15.94 -9.37
N LEU A 8 1.89 15.55 -10.64
CA LEU A 8 2.43 14.26 -11.09
C LEU A 8 3.63 14.50 -12.01
N ILE A 9 4.71 13.76 -11.80
CA ILE A 9 5.89 13.72 -12.66
C ILE A 9 6.05 12.28 -13.12
N GLU A 10 5.79 12.06 -14.40
CA GLU A 10 5.81 10.73 -15.02
C GLU A 10 6.21 10.88 -16.48
N GLY A 11 7.09 9.99 -16.95
CA GLY A 11 7.58 9.99 -18.32
C GLY A 11 8.74 10.96 -18.57
N PRO A 12 9.41 10.80 -19.73
CA PRO A 12 10.70 11.44 -20.00
C PRO A 12 10.60 12.97 -20.07
N GLU A 13 9.52 13.50 -20.66
CA GLU A 13 9.33 14.95 -20.78
C GLU A 13 9.22 15.60 -19.40
N ALA A 14 8.39 15.05 -18.51
CA ALA A 14 8.21 15.59 -17.17
C ALA A 14 9.51 15.53 -16.34
N PHE A 15 10.21 14.39 -16.37
CA PHE A 15 11.51 14.24 -15.69
C PHE A 15 12.60 15.15 -16.26
N SER A 16 12.60 15.44 -17.56
CA SER A 16 13.62 16.29 -18.17
C SER A 16 13.60 17.75 -17.67
N THR A 17 12.53 18.18 -16.99
CA THR A 17 12.38 19.54 -16.46
C THR A 17 13.05 19.77 -15.10
N GLY A 18 13.47 18.70 -14.42
CA GLY A 18 14.16 18.77 -13.13
C GLY A 18 15.68 18.73 -13.25
N GLU A 19 16.35 18.98 -12.13
CA GLU A 19 17.80 18.90 -12.01
C GLU A 19 18.21 17.46 -11.72
N MET A 20 19.21 16.95 -12.46
CA MET A 20 19.71 15.58 -12.35
C MET A 20 21.17 15.60 -11.89
N GLU A 21 21.50 14.78 -10.90
CA GLU A 21 22.84 14.55 -10.39
C GLU A 21 23.10 13.04 -10.37
N ASN A 22 24.01 12.53 -11.21
CA ASN A 22 24.34 11.10 -11.31
C ASN A 22 23.12 10.19 -11.62
N VAL A 23 22.07 10.75 -12.23
CA VAL A 23 20.89 10.02 -12.72
C VAL A 23 20.58 10.41 -14.15
N ALA A 24 20.01 9.49 -14.91
CA ALA A 24 19.59 9.72 -16.29
C ALA A 24 18.19 9.15 -16.51
N ILE A 25 17.54 9.62 -17.57
CA ILE A 25 16.24 9.10 -18.01
C ILE A 25 16.49 7.97 -19.01
N LYS A 26 16.13 6.73 -18.65
CA LYS A 26 16.17 5.56 -19.54
C LYS A 26 14.82 4.87 -19.57
N HIS A 27 14.28 4.63 -20.77
CA HIS A 27 12.95 4.03 -20.98
C HIS A 27 11.85 4.73 -20.13
N GLY A 28 11.89 6.06 -20.08
CA GLY A 28 10.92 6.87 -19.32
C GLY A 28 11.06 6.83 -17.80
N CYS A 29 12.11 6.19 -17.26
CA CYS A 29 12.37 6.08 -15.83
C CYS A 29 13.65 6.84 -15.44
N LEU A 30 13.70 7.39 -14.23
CA LEU A 30 14.97 7.80 -13.63
C LEU A 30 15.76 6.57 -13.19
N VAL A 31 17.03 6.50 -13.56
CA VAL A 31 17.98 5.44 -13.20
C VAL A 31 19.34 6.05 -12.88
N LEU A 32 20.20 5.31 -12.17
CA LEU A 32 21.57 5.74 -11.90
C LEU A 32 22.41 5.76 -13.19
N GLU A 33 23.24 6.78 -13.34
CA GLU A 33 24.15 6.95 -14.47
C GLU A 33 25.30 5.93 -14.48
N HIS A 34 25.84 5.73 -15.67
CA HIS A 34 27.10 5.02 -15.88
C HIS A 34 28.22 6.04 -16.10
N GLN A 35 29.30 5.95 -15.32
CA GLN A 35 30.52 6.74 -15.47
C GLN A 35 31.71 5.80 -15.66
N ALA A 36 32.51 6.01 -16.72
CA ALA A 36 33.69 5.19 -17.04
C ALA A 36 33.46 3.66 -17.10
N GLY A 37 32.26 3.22 -17.50
CA GLY A 37 31.90 1.80 -17.57
C GLY A 37 31.39 1.19 -16.25
N GLN A 38 31.34 1.96 -15.16
CA GLN A 38 30.78 1.56 -13.87
C GLN A 38 29.57 2.42 -13.53
N ARG A 39 28.61 1.88 -12.76
CA ARG A 39 27.47 2.68 -12.29
C ARG A 39 27.82 3.39 -11.00
N VAL A 40 27.41 4.65 -10.87
CA VAL A 40 27.47 5.39 -9.61
C VAL A 40 26.58 4.72 -8.55
N LEU A 41 27.02 4.70 -7.29
CA LEU A 41 26.29 4.02 -6.20
C LEU A 41 25.09 4.84 -5.68
N ALA A 42 25.08 6.14 -5.94
CA ALA A 42 23.99 7.03 -5.56
C ALA A 42 23.82 8.18 -6.57
N GLY A 43 22.60 8.69 -6.67
CA GLY A 43 22.25 9.83 -7.50
C GLY A 43 20.95 10.48 -7.06
N GLY A 44 20.71 11.71 -7.51
CA GLY A 44 19.59 12.54 -7.09
C GLY A 44 18.87 13.19 -8.27
N TYR A 45 17.55 13.27 -8.17
CA TYR A 45 16.71 14.07 -9.04
C TYR A 45 15.92 15.09 -8.21
N THR A 46 16.02 16.37 -8.54
CA THR A 46 15.23 17.44 -7.92
C THR A 46 14.22 17.99 -8.93
N ALA A 47 12.94 17.82 -8.63
CA ALA A 47 11.87 18.29 -9.50
C ALA A 47 11.79 19.82 -9.53
N LYS A 48 11.22 20.35 -10.62
CA LYS A 48 10.78 21.75 -10.67
C LYS A 48 9.77 22.04 -9.55
N GLN A 49 9.81 23.27 -9.03
CA GLN A 49 8.84 23.76 -8.04
C GLN A 49 7.42 23.76 -8.62
N ALA A 50 6.47 23.23 -7.86
CA ALA A 50 5.06 23.16 -8.22
C ALA A 50 4.28 24.27 -7.50
N GLN A 51 3.55 25.07 -8.27
CA GLN A 51 2.58 26.02 -7.77
C GLN A 51 1.25 25.30 -7.53
N LEU A 52 0.71 25.41 -6.33
CA LEU A 52 -0.47 24.67 -5.87
C LEU A 52 -1.46 25.62 -5.16
N PRO A 53 -2.76 25.27 -5.09
CA PRO A 53 -3.71 25.99 -4.24
C PRO A 53 -3.20 26.03 -2.80
N ALA A 54 -3.45 27.11 -2.07
CA ALA A 54 -3.03 27.21 -0.66
C ALA A 54 -3.45 25.97 0.14
N PHE A 55 -2.49 25.30 0.80
CA PHE A 55 -2.68 23.99 1.39
C PHE A 55 -2.06 23.86 2.79
N ASP A 56 -2.66 23.04 3.64
CA ASP A 56 -2.16 22.79 5.01
C ASP A 56 -1.53 21.40 5.20
N ARG A 57 -1.77 20.47 4.27
CA ARG A 57 -1.19 19.13 4.28
C ARG A 57 -0.67 18.73 2.91
N LEU A 58 0.40 17.95 2.91
CA LEU A 58 1.00 17.38 1.71
C LEU A 58 1.37 15.92 1.95
N VAL A 59 1.02 15.05 1.01
CA VAL A 59 1.47 13.65 0.96
C VAL A 59 2.18 13.41 -0.36
N ALA A 60 3.35 12.77 -0.28
CA ALA A 60 4.11 12.35 -1.45
C ALA A 60 3.83 10.87 -1.79
N SER A 61 4.01 10.51 -3.05
CA SER A 61 4.00 9.12 -3.49
C SER A 61 5.02 8.90 -4.59
N TRP A 62 5.46 7.66 -4.77
CA TRP A 62 6.36 7.27 -5.86
C TRP A 62 6.02 5.87 -6.35
N ASN A 63 6.37 5.58 -7.60
CA ASN A 63 6.41 4.20 -8.11
C ASN A 63 7.82 3.91 -8.59
N ALA A 64 8.42 2.86 -8.05
CA ALA A 64 9.76 2.46 -8.40
C ALA A 64 9.89 0.95 -8.45
N ASP A 65 10.69 0.46 -9.40
CA ASP A 65 11.19 -0.90 -9.39
C ASP A 65 12.57 -0.85 -8.73
N THR A 66 12.67 -1.45 -7.54
CA THR A 66 13.90 -1.46 -6.73
C THR A 66 14.36 -2.90 -6.52
N PRO A 67 15.17 -3.48 -7.43
CA PRO A 67 15.71 -4.82 -7.25
C PRO A 67 16.47 -4.98 -5.91
N PRO A 68 16.67 -6.22 -5.41
CA PRO A 68 17.44 -6.45 -4.20
C PRO A 68 18.79 -5.73 -4.20
N GLY A 69 19.17 -5.12 -3.07
CA GLY A 69 20.36 -4.28 -2.95
C GLY A 69 20.19 -2.85 -3.49
N THR A 70 18.98 -2.44 -3.87
CA THR A 70 18.66 -1.06 -4.25
C THR A 70 17.53 -0.48 -3.41
N MET A 71 17.50 0.84 -3.30
CA MET A 71 16.44 1.58 -2.61
C MET A 71 16.27 2.98 -3.18
N VAL A 72 15.17 3.63 -2.81
CA VAL A 72 14.93 5.05 -3.08
C VAL A 72 14.62 5.80 -1.79
N GLU A 73 14.92 7.09 -1.76
CA GLU A 73 14.48 8.00 -0.70
C GLU A 73 13.78 9.20 -1.32
N VAL A 74 12.52 9.43 -0.98
CA VAL A 74 11.75 10.58 -1.48
C VAL A 74 11.68 11.65 -0.40
N GLN A 75 11.92 12.88 -0.79
CA GLN A 75 11.84 14.04 0.09
C GLN A 75 10.98 15.13 -0.53
N ALA A 76 10.32 15.93 0.31
CA ALA A 76 9.64 17.14 -0.14
C ALA A 76 9.91 18.33 0.80
N ARG A 77 9.71 19.52 0.26
CA ARG A 77 9.66 20.77 1.00
C ARG A 77 8.50 21.63 0.52
N VAL A 78 8.06 22.55 1.36
CA VAL A 78 6.92 23.44 1.10
C VAL A 78 7.30 24.87 1.35
N LYS A 79 6.64 25.82 0.68
CA LYS A 79 6.86 27.25 0.89
C LYS A 79 5.60 27.90 1.43
N ALA A 80 5.70 28.46 2.63
CA ALA A 80 4.64 29.25 3.25
C ALA A 80 5.18 30.65 3.54
N GLU A 81 4.35 31.68 3.30
CA GLU A 81 4.70 33.08 3.60
C GLU A 81 6.07 33.50 3.03
N GLY A 82 6.36 33.05 1.80
CA GLY A 82 7.62 33.36 1.10
C GLY A 82 8.83 32.55 1.56
N THR A 83 8.73 31.76 2.63
CA THR A 83 9.84 31.00 3.21
C THR A 83 9.73 29.50 2.91
N TRP A 84 10.81 28.90 2.40
CA TRP A 84 10.89 27.45 2.22
C TRP A 84 11.13 26.76 3.55
N SER A 85 10.43 25.65 3.76
CA SER A 85 10.83 24.67 4.76
C SER A 85 12.17 24.03 4.36
N ARG A 86 12.82 23.38 5.31
CA ARG A 86 13.82 22.36 4.96
C ARG A 86 13.18 21.21 4.17
N TRP A 87 14.02 20.33 3.64
CA TRP A 87 13.59 19.05 3.10
C TRP A 87 13.22 18.08 4.22
N PHE A 88 12.11 17.38 4.06
CA PHE A 88 11.68 16.29 4.93
C PHE A 88 11.63 14.99 4.14
N SER A 89 12.10 13.91 4.75
CA SER A 89 12.09 12.58 4.16
C SER A 89 10.77 11.89 4.41
N PHE A 90 10.23 11.25 3.36
CA PHE A 90 9.11 10.31 3.45
C PHE A 90 9.58 8.88 3.71
N GLY A 91 10.89 8.69 3.92
CA GLY A 91 11.50 7.42 4.25
C GLY A 91 12.33 6.82 3.12
N ARG A 92 13.20 5.89 3.52
CA ARG A 92 13.94 5.02 2.60
C ARG A 92 13.11 3.79 2.31
N TRP A 93 13.04 3.42 1.05
CA TRP A 93 12.07 2.44 0.60
C TRP A 93 12.61 1.49 -0.47
N SER A 94 12.35 0.22 -0.22
CA SER A 94 12.49 -0.93 -1.11
C SER A 94 11.65 -2.06 -0.52
N PRO A 95 11.05 -2.96 -1.31
CA PRO A 95 10.39 -4.13 -0.75
C PRO A 95 11.39 -5.10 -0.09
N PHE A 96 12.70 -4.92 -0.34
CA PHE A 96 13.78 -5.79 0.16
C PHE A 96 14.55 -5.21 1.36
N CYS A 97 14.15 -4.07 1.92
CA CYS A 97 14.84 -3.43 3.05
C CYS A 97 13.92 -3.22 4.27
N ARG A 98 14.53 -2.91 5.43
CA ARG A 98 13.78 -2.38 6.57
C ARG A 98 13.37 -0.94 6.24
N ARG A 99 12.07 -0.71 6.00
CA ARG A 99 11.51 0.58 5.61
C ARG A 99 11.19 1.40 6.85
N THR A 100 11.56 2.68 6.85
CA THR A 100 11.31 3.61 7.98
C THR A 100 10.92 4.97 7.44
N SER A 101 9.80 5.52 7.91
CA SER A 101 9.53 6.95 7.82
C SER A 101 10.23 7.71 8.94
N PHE A 102 10.03 9.04 8.99
CA PHE A 102 10.65 9.91 10.00
C PHE A 102 9.70 11.05 10.36
N SER A 103 9.22 11.09 11.60
CA SER A 103 8.50 12.24 12.14
C SER A 103 9.47 13.30 12.64
N GLU A 104 9.26 14.57 12.28
CA GLU A 104 10.18 15.64 12.64
C GLU A 104 9.50 17.01 12.71
N ARG A 105 9.81 17.81 13.73
CA ARG A 105 9.31 19.19 13.86
C ARG A 105 10.20 20.18 13.13
N GLY A 106 9.61 21.12 12.39
CA GLY A 106 10.30 22.20 11.70
C GLY A 106 9.69 23.57 11.97
N THR A 107 10.24 24.60 11.33
CA THR A 107 9.80 25.99 11.51
C THR A 107 8.62 26.37 10.62
N VAL A 108 8.60 25.89 9.37
CA VAL A 108 7.56 26.16 8.36
C VAL A 108 6.51 25.04 8.33
N ALA A 109 6.95 23.80 8.46
CA ALA A 109 6.13 22.60 8.44
C ALA A 109 6.71 21.57 9.41
N ASP A 110 5.88 20.62 9.83
CA ASP A 110 6.28 19.42 10.56
C ASP A 110 6.02 18.20 9.67
N MET A 111 6.83 17.15 9.80
CA MET A 111 6.54 15.82 9.26
C MET A 111 5.89 14.96 10.34
N ASP A 112 4.72 14.42 10.04
CA ASP A 112 3.98 13.47 10.86
C ASP A 112 3.88 12.16 10.08
N THR A 113 4.83 11.25 10.32
CA THR A 113 5.05 9.98 9.61
C THR A 113 5.26 10.17 8.11
N ASP A 114 4.20 10.41 7.35
CA ASP A 114 4.17 10.52 5.90
C ASP A 114 3.35 11.73 5.41
N THR A 115 2.98 12.62 6.33
CA THR A 115 2.19 13.81 6.04
C THR A 115 2.94 15.05 6.50
N LEU A 116 3.30 15.89 5.54
CA LEU A 116 3.80 17.22 5.84
C LEU A 116 2.64 18.14 6.25
N ILE A 117 2.73 18.70 7.45
CA ILE A 117 1.74 19.59 8.05
C ILE A 117 2.31 21.00 8.09
N VAL A 118 1.70 21.93 7.36
CA VAL A 118 2.11 23.34 7.32
C VAL A 118 1.68 24.03 8.61
N ARG A 119 2.57 24.81 9.21
CA ARG A 119 2.30 25.50 10.49
C ARG A 119 1.56 26.82 10.32
N SER A 120 1.75 27.51 9.19
CA SER A 120 0.99 28.73 8.87
C SER A 120 -0.49 28.41 8.65
N SER A 121 -1.37 29.22 9.25
CA SER A 121 -2.82 29.13 9.05
C SER A 121 -3.27 29.51 7.64
N GLN A 122 -2.44 30.23 6.88
CA GLN A 122 -2.70 30.51 5.46
C GLN A 122 -2.27 29.37 4.53
N GLY A 123 -1.55 28.38 5.08
CA GLY A 123 -1.00 27.26 4.32
C GLY A 123 0.24 27.62 3.49
N ALA A 124 0.77 26.61 2.82
CA ALA A 124 1.81 26.74 1.81
C ALA A 124 1.18 26.90 0.42
N THR A 125 1.92 27.48 -0.52
CA THR A 125 1.46 27.71 -1.91
C THR A 125 2.36 27.06 -2.95
N GLU A 126 3.56 26.64 -2.54
CA GLU A 126 4.50 25.95 -3.40
C GLU A 126 4.99 24.68 -2.71
N ALA A 127 5.27 23.65 -3.51
CA ALA A 127 5.95 22.44 -3.08
C ALA A 127 7.08 22.07 -4.04
N GLN A 128 8.06 21.34 -3.55
CA GLN A 128 9.10 20.76 -4.38
C GLN A 128 9.45 19.37 -3.86
N MET A 129 9.66 18.42 -4.78
CA MET A 129 10.11 17.07 -4.48
C MET A 129 11.54 16.85 -4.94
N ARG A 130 12.23 15.92 -4.29
CA ARG A 130 13.41 15.26 -4.82
C ARG A 130 13.41 13.78 -4.48
N VAL A 131 14.11 12.99 -5.27
CA VAL A 131 14.31 11.56 -5.02
C VAL A 131 15.77 11.21 -5.13
N TYR A 132 16.25 10.41 -4.20
CA TYR A 132 17.56 9.80 -4.23
C TYR A 132 17.44 8.32 -4.59
N LEU A 133 18.34 7.85 -5.44
CA LEU A 133 18.47 6.47 -5.87
C LEU A 133 19.75 5.91 -5.28
N TYR A 134 19.72 4.68 -4.77
CA TYR A 134 20.87 4.01 -4.18
C TYR A 134 20.99 2.57 -4.70
N THR A 135 22.23 2.10 -4.85
CA THR A 135 22.55 0.70 -5.13
C THR A 135 23.79 0.26 -4.34
N GLU A 136 23.76 -0.96 -3.81
CA GLU A 136 24.90 -1.64 -3.21
C GLU A 136 25.73 -2.42 -4.25
N GLN A 137 25.24 -2.49 -5.49
CA GLN A 137 25.83 -3.27 -6.58
C GLN A 137 25.98 -2.41 -7.85
N GLU A 138 27.14 -2.48 -8.49
CA GLU A 138 27.46 -1.66 -9.68
C GLU A 138 26.61 -2.02 -10.92
N ASN A 139 26.09 -3.24 -11.01
CA ASN A 139 25.34 -3.73 -12.17
C ASN A 139 23.82 -3.62 -12.04
N VAL A 140 23.30 -3.23 -10.87
CA VAL A 140 21.85 -3.09 -10.59
C VAL A 140 21.49 -1.61 -10.40
N THR A 141 20.26 -1.20 -10.73
CA THR A 141 19.79 0.18 -10.50
C THR A 141 18.30 0.20 -10.16
N PRO A 142 17.87 1.04 -9.21
CA PRO A 142 16.46 1.32 -9.03
C PRO A 142 15.94 2.13 -10.23
N ARG A 143 14.67 1.93 -10.59
CA ARG A 143 13.98 2.61 -11.69
C ARG A 143 12.78 3.36 -11.14
N VAL A 144 12.83 4.69 -11.08
CA VAL A 144 11.68 5.50 -10.63
C VAL A 144 10.84 5.87 -11.85
N ARG A 145 9.57 5.49 -11.84
CA ARG A 145 8.60 5.68 -12.93
C ARG A 145 7.69 6.89 -12.70
N LEU A 146 7.34 7.17 -11.45
CA LEU A 146 6.40 8.21 -11.08
C LEU A 146 6.80 8.85 -9.76
N LEU A 147 6.68 10.18 -9.68
CA LEU A 147 6.66 10.95 -8.44
C LEU A 147 5.35 11.74 -8.37
N ALA A 148 4.73 11.81 -7.20
CA ALA A 148 3.49 12.53 -7.00
C ALA A 148 3.50 13.34 -5.71
N VAL A 149 2.83 14.49 -5.74
CA VAL A 149 2.40 15.24 -4.56
C VAL A 149 0.90 15.45 -4.64
N THR A 150 0.19 15.10 -3.57
CA THR A 150 -1.17 15.62 -3.34
C THR A 150 -1.18 16.56 -2.16
N VAL A 151 -2.02 17.60 -2.23
CA VAL A 151 -2.17 18.57 -1.16
C VAL A 151 -3.63 18.72 -0.73
N ARG A 152 -3.84 19.04 0.55
CA ARG A 152 -5.17 19.38 1.09
C ARG A 152 -5.34 20.89 1.08
N PRO A 153 -6.23 21.44 0.24
CA PRO A 153 -6.44 22.88 0.22
C PRO A 153 -6.97 23.40 1.57
N VAL A 154 -6.46 24.54 2.03
CA VAL A 154 -6.96 25.25 3.24
C VAL A 154 -8.43 25.62 3.06
N ARG A 155 -8.78 26.05 1.86
CA ARG A 155 -10.17 26.30 1.44
C ARG A 155 -10.49 25.38 0.27
N TRP A 156 -11.30 24.37 0.53
CA TRP A 156 -11.70 23.42 -0.49
C TRP A 156 -13.20 23.49 -0.76
N GLU A 157 -13.55 24.09 -1.90
CA GLU A 157 -14.89 23.99 -2.47
C GLU A 157 -15.04 22.60 -3.11
N GLN A 158 -15.61 21.67 -2.35
CA GLN A 158 -15.82 20.29 -2.80
C GLN A 158 -16.94 20.23 -3.82
N LYS A 159 -16.73 19.45 -4.88
CA LYS A 159 -17.72 19.21 -5.93
C LYS A 159 -18.29 17.80 -5.84
N GLU A 160 -19.57 17.69 -6.17
CA GLU A 160 -20.24 16.38 -6.23
C GLU A 160 -20.13 15.74 -7.61
N GLY A 161 -20.06 16.53 -8.68
CA GLY A 161 -20.10 16.04 -10.05
C GLY A 161 -21.41 15.35 -10.42
N ALA A 162 -21.50 14.82 -11.64
CA ALA A 162 -22.69 14.09 -12.09
C ALA A 162 -22.78 12.69 -11.44
N PRO A 163 -23.98 12.22 -11.05
CA PRO A 163 -24.19 10.88 -10.52
C PRO A 163 -23.63 9.77 -11.43
N VAL A 164 -23.29 8.64 -10.82
CA VAL A 164 -22.80 7.44 -11.51
C VAL A 164 -23.68 6.26 -11.08
N ARG A 165 -24.07 5.41 -12.03
CA ARG A 165 -24.79 4.15 -11.76
C ARG A 165 -23.98 3.00 -12.32
N ARG A 166 -22.86 2.71 -11.67
CA ARG A 166 -21.89 1.72 -12.13
C ARG A 166 -21.36 0.96 -10.93
N GLN A 167 -21.37 -0.37 -11.04
CA GLN A 167 -20.72 -1.28 -10.11
C GLN A 167 -19.57 -1.97 -10.82
N LEU A 168 -18.41 -1.95 -10.20
CA LEU A 168 -17.19 -2.57 -10.67
C LEU A 168 -16.97 -3.87 -9.91
N TYR A 169 -16.57 -4.93 -10.61
CA TYR A 169 -16.07 -6.14 -9.96
C TYR A 169 -14.78 -5.81 -9.21
N LEU A 170 -14.72 -6.13 -7.92
CA LEU A 170 -13.55 -5.94 -7.07
C LEU A 170 -13.53 -7.11 -6.07
N PRO A 171 -12.44 -7.90 -5.98
CA PRO A 171 -12.35 -8.95 -4.98
C PRO A 171 -12.45 -8.36 -3.57
N ALA A 172 -13.11 -9.08 -2.67
CA ALA A 172 -13.44 -8.58 -1.34
C ALA A 172 -12.73 -9.45 -0.29
N TYR A 173 -11.90 -8.82 0.54
CA TYR A 173 -11.14 -9.49 1.57
C TYR A 173 -11.46 -8.87 2.93
N SER A 174 -11.75 -9.71 3.92
CA SER A 174 -11.77 -9.33 5.32
C SER A 174 -10.33 -9.34 5.87
N GLN A 175 -9.97 -8.30 6.62
CA GLN A 175 -8.72 -8.27 7.38
C GLN A 175 -8.76 -9.21 8.60
N LEU A 176 -9.97 -9.54 9.09
CA LEU A 176 -10.18 -10.39 10.26
C LEU A 176 -9.97 -11.88 9.95
N ASN A 177 -10.02 -12.25 8.66
CA ASN A 177 -9.67 -13.59 8.17
C ASN A 177 -8.16 -13.75 7.89
N ARG A 178 -7.35 -12.73 8.20
CA ARG A 178 -5.92 -12.70 7.90
C ARG A 178 -5.09 -13.08 9.12
N ASP A 179 -3.76 -13.01 8.97
CA ASP A 179 -2.82 -13.36 10.03
C ASP A 179 -3.19 -12.66 11.34
N PRO A 180 -3.54 -13.40 12.41
CA PRO A 180 -3.99 -12.82 13.67
C PRO A 180 -3.01 -11.82 14.30
N MET A 181 -1.71 -11.93 13.99
CA MET A 181 -0.69 -11.02 14.50
C MET A 181 -0.86 -9.61 13.93
N ILE A 182 -1.22 -9.50 12.66
CA ILE A 182 -1.28 -8.21 11.94
C ILE A 182 -2.72 -7.83 11.52
N GLY A 183 -3.65 -8.78 11.53
CA GLY A 183 -5.01 -8.69 10.99
C GLY A 183 -5.85 -7.57 11.58
N SER A 184 -5.57 -7.13 12.82
CA SER A 184 -6.24 -5.98 13.43
C SER A 184 -5.83 -4.62 12.83
N SER A 185 -4.76 -4.57 12.03
CA SER A 185 -4.05 -3.34 11.68
C SER A 185 -3.73 -3.18 10.18
N ILE A 186 -4.18 -4.11 9.31
CA ILE A 186 -3.81 -4.15 7.88
C ILE A 186 -4.91 -3.67 6.91
N CYS A 187 -5.87 -2.85 7.35
CA CYS A 187 -6.93 -2.33 6.47
C CYS A 187 -6.38 -1.67 5.19
N SER A 188 -5.26 -0.94 5.31
CA SER A 188 -4.58 -0.27 4.19
C SER A 188 -3.99 -1.28 3.19
N PRO A 189 -3.09 -2.21 3.59
CA PRO A 189 -2.64 -3.29 2.72
C PRO A 189 -3.76 -4.10 2.08
N VAL A 190 -4.79 -4.51 2.84
CA VAL A 190 -5.93 -5.27 2.31
C VAL A 190 -6.66 -4.49 1.21
N THR A 191 -6.87 -3.19 1.42
CA THR A 191 -7.50 -2.32 0.43
C THR A 191 -6.66 -2.24 -0.85
N VAL A 192 -5.35 -2.02 -0.74
CA VAL A 192 -4.46 -1.96 -1.90
C VAL A 192 -4.38 -3.32 -2.63
N THR A 193 -4.36 -4.43 -1.89
CA THR A 193 -4.42 -5.79 -2.47
C THR A 193 -5.70 -6.00 -3.28
N CYS A 194 -6.87 -5.56 -2.79
CA CYS A 194 -8.12 -5.62 -3.55
C CYS A 194 -8.00 -4.89 -4.90
N LEU A 195 -7.43 -3.68 -4.88
CA LEU A 195 -7.28 -2.83 -6.06
C LEU A 195 -6.32 -3.43 -7.09
N MET A 196 -5.23 -4.05 -6.64
CA MET A 196 -4.28 -4.74 -7.52
C MET A 196 -4.86 -6.05 -8.08
N ASN A 197 -5.41 -6.91 -7.23
CA ASN A 197 -5.89 -8.24 -7.66
C ASN A 197 -7.04 -8.18 -8.67
N ARG A 198 -7.79 -7.08 -8.68
CA ARG A 198 -8.79 -6.81 -9.72
C ARG A 198 -8.22 -6.84 -11.14
N TRP A 199 -6.96 -6.46 -11.31
CA TRP A 199 -6.27 -6.38 -12.60
C TRP A 199 -5.47 -7.64 -12.95
N GLY A 200 -5.66 -8.72 -12.20
CA GLY A 200 -5.06 -10.03 -12.49
C GLY A 200 -3.83 -10.37 -11.65
N SER A 201 -3.41 -9.50 -10.74
CA SER A 201 -2.52 -9.93 -9.65
C SER A 201 -3.19 -11.01 -8.80
N ASP A 202 -2.38 -11.92 -8.26
CA ASP A 202 -2.82 -12.93 -7.31
C ASP A 202 -2.04 -12.80 -5.99
N LEU A 203 -2.10 -11.62 -5.38
CA LEU A 203 -1.36 -11.28 -4.15
C LEU A 203 -2.17 -11.62 -2.89
N LEU A 204 -1.49 -11.99 -1.82
CA LEU A 204 -2.06 -12.10 -0.48
C LEU A 204 -2.00 -10.74 0.23
N PRO A 205 -2.99 -10.39 1.07
CA PRO A 205 -2.90 -9.22 1.93
C PRO A 205 -1.63 -9.19 2.78
N GLU A 206 -1.14 -10.33 3.24
CA GLU A 206 0.07 -10.45 4.06
C GLU A 206 1.34 -10.11 3.27
N GLU A 207 1.43 -10.51 1.99
CA GLU A 207 2.55 -10.13 1.12
C GLU A 207 2.65 -8.62 0.95
N VAL A 208 1.50 -7.96 0.77
CA VAL A 208 1.43 -6.50 0.64
C VAL A 208 1.64 -5.82 1.99
N ALA A 209 1.11 -6.38 3.09
CA ALA A 209 1.26 -5.83 4.43
C ALA A 209 2.73 -5.73 4.84
N HIS A 210 3.49 -6.80 4.66
CA HIS A 210 4.92 -6.83 5.00
C HIS A 210 5.73 -5.80 4.19
N VAL A 211 5.36 -5.56 2.93
CA VAL A 211 6.00 -4.52 2.08
C VAL A 211 5.57 -3.10 2.49
N CYS A 212 4.35 -2.93 3.00
CA CYS A 212 3.83 -1.64 3.49
C CYS A 212 4.31 -1.28 4.90
N TYR A 213 4.82 -2.25 5.67
CA TYR A 213 5.15 -2.05 7.07
C TYR A 213 6.24 -0.98 7.24
N ASP A 214 5.94 0.00 8.08
CA ASP A 214 6.82 1.09 8.46
C ASP A 214 7.34 0.85 9.88
N ALA A 215 8.64 0.58 9.98
CA ALA A 215 9.26 0.14 11.21
C ALA A 215 9.60 1.27 12.19
N ASP A 216 9.45 2.54 11.80
CA ASP A 216 9.53 3.69 12.73
C ASP A 216 8.15 4.06 13.27
N TYR A 217 7.14 4.03 12.39
CA TYR A 217 5.73 4.23 12.76
C TYR A 217 5.13 3.05 13.54
N HIS A 218 5.73 1.86 13.45
CA HIS A 218 5.19 0.60 13.97
C HIS A 218 3.78 0.29 13.41
N GLY A 219 3.60 0.47 12.10
CA GLY A 219 2.29 0.32 11.50
C GLY A 219 2.27 0.13 9.99
N PHE A 220 1.08 -0.22 9.50
CA PHE A 220 0.81 -0.51 8.08
C PHE A 220 0.05 0.62 7.36
N GLY A 221 -0.22 1.71 8.08
CA GLY A 221 -1.07 2.83 7.66
C GLY A 221 -0.35 3.99 6.99
N ASN A 222 0.84 3.77 6.43
CA ASN A 222 1.62 4.81 5.73
C ASN A 222 1.16 4.93 4.26
N TRP A 223 0.55 6.06 3.90
CA TRP A 223 0.04 6.41 2.57
C TRP A 223 1.10 6.27 1.49
N ALA A 224 2.30 6.77 1.77
CA ALA A 224 3.39 6.80 0.82
C ALA A 224 3.93 5.39 0.56
N PHE A 225 4.07 4.58 1.62
CA PHE A 225 4.54 3.20 1.50
C PHE A 225 3.50 2.29 0.84
N ALA A 226 2.20 2.50 1.09
CA ALA A 226 1.14 1.77 0.42
C ALA A 226 1.12 2.05 -1.10
N ALA A 227 1.28 3.31 -1.50
CA ALA A 227 1.44 3.68 -2.91
C ALA A 227 2.72 3.12 -3.52
N ALA A 228 3.84 3.16 -2.79
CA ALA A 228 5.12 2.60 -3.23
C ALA A 228 5.05 1.08 -3.41
N ALA A 229 4.38 0.37 -2.49
CA ALA A 229 4.14 -1.06 -2.56
C ALA A 229 3.35 -1.44 -3.82
N ALA A 230 2.22 -0.79 -4.08
CA ALA A 230 1.50 -1.00 -5.35
C ALA A 230 2.38 -0.67 -6.57
N GLY A 231 3.17 0.40 -6.44
CA GLY A 231 4.20 0.78 -7.39
C GLY A 231 5.16 -0.36 -7.71
N SER A 232 5.77 -1.02 -6.73
CA SER A 232 6.75 -2.10 -6.98
C SER A 232 6.13 -3.37 -7.55
N PHE A 233 4.82 -3.59 -7.38
CA PHE A 233 4.08 -4.64 -8.08
C PHE A 233 3.68 -4.26 -9.52
N GLY A 234 4.13 -3.09 -9.99
CA GLY A 234 3.98 -2.66 -11.38
C GLY A 234 2.77 -1.77 -11.64
N TYR A 235 2.02 -1.39 -10.61
CA TYR A 235 0.87 -0.49 -10.75
C TYR A 235 1.32 0.98 -10.83
N ARG A 236 0.44 1.80 -11.40
CA ARG A 236 0.51 3.26 -11.30
C ARG A 236 -0.29 3.68 -10.09
N ALA A 237 0.38 4.08 -9.01
CA ALA A 237 -0.24 4.27 -7.71
C ALA A 237 0.20 5.54 -6.98
N TYR A 238 -0.74 6.23 -6.33
CA TYR A 238 -0.47 7.42 -5.50
C TYR A 238 -1.63 7.70 -4.54
N ALA A 239 -1.32 8.40 -3.46
CA ALA A 239 -2.33 9.01 -2.61
C ALA A 239 -2.88 10.30 -3.25
N ALA A 240 -4.17 10.57 -3.07
CA ALA A 240 -4.82 11.77 -3.57
C ALA A 240 -5.91 12.26 -2.60
N TYR A 241 -5.96 13.56 -2.36
CA TYR A 241 -7.15 14.20 -1.80
C TYR A 241 -8.21 14.36 -2.91
N LEU A 242 -9.34 13.66 -2.78
CA LEU A 242 -10.46 13.71 -3.74
C LEU A 242 -11.76 14.20 -3.09
N ASP A 243 -12.58 14.91 -3.86
CA ASP A 243 -13.99 15.11 -3.54
C ASP A 243 -14.85 14.03 -4.22
N LEU A 244 -16.17 14.15 -4.10
CA LEU A 244 -17.10 13.19 -4.69
C LEU A 244 -17.06 13.23 -6.23
N GLU A 245 -16.84 14.38 -6.85
CA GLU A 245 -16.62 14.49 -8.30
C GLU A 245 -15.41 13.65 -8.73
N GLY A 246 -14.28 13.78 -8.02
CA GLY A 246 -13.08 12.98 -8.24
C GLY A 246 -13.35 11.49 -8.09
N LEU A 247 -14.00 11.07 -7.00
CA LEU A 247 -14.34 9.67 -6.75
C LEU A 247 -15.27 9.09 -7.84
N ARG A 248 -16.31 9.83 -8.23
CA ARG A 248 -17.22 9.44 -9.31
C ARG A 248 -16.51 9.35 -10.66
N ARG A 249 -15.51 10.22 -10.93
CA ARG A 249 -14.70 10.14 -12.15
C ARG A 249 -13.95 8.81 -12.23
N GLU A 250 -13.26 8.41 -11.17
CA GLU A 250 -12.55 7.12 -11.12
C GLU A 250 -13.50 5.94 -11.39
N ILE A 251 -14.65 5.88 -10.69
CA ILE A 251 -15.64 4.83 -10.92
C ILE A 251 -16.16 4.85 -12.37
N ARG A 252 -16.44 6.03 -12.92
CA ARG A 252 -16.91 6.19 -14.30
C ARG A 252 -15.89 5.71 -15.31
N GLU A 253 -14.60 5.91 -15.06
CA GLU A 253 -13.49 5.45 -15.90
C GLU A 253 -13.18 3.95 -15.69
N GLY A 254 -13.79 3.32 -14.68
CA GLY A 254 -13.67 1.89 -14.42
C GLY A 254 -12.67 1.54 -13.33
N TYR A 255 -12.16 2.51 -12.58
CA TYR A 255 -11.19 2.35 -11.50
C TYR A 255 -11.89 2.36 -10.13
N SER A 256 -11.63 1.34 -9.31
CA SER A 256 -12.02 1.33 -7.90
C SER A 256 -11.04 2.20 -7.12
N VAL A 257 -11.46 2.74 -5.98
CA VAL A 257 -10.68 3.70 -5.21
C VAL A 257 -10.64 3.28 -3.74
N GLY A 258 -9.43 3.19 -3.16
CA GLY A 258 -9.30 3.01 -1.71
C GLY A 258 -9.56 4.35 -1.01
N VAL A 259 -10.28 4.38 0.11
CA VAL A 259 -10.59 5.63 0.84
C VAL A 259 -10.47 5.44 2.33
N SER A 260 -10.13 6.53 3.02
CA SER A 260 -9.97 6.57 4.47
C SER A 260 -11.25 7.03 5.15
N VAL A 261 -11.83 6.19 6.01
CA VAL A 261 -13.07 6.49 6.71
C VAL A 261 -12.88 6.39 8.23
N ARG A 262 -13.77 7.06 8.95
CA ARG A 262 -14.01 6.83 10.39
C ARG A 262 -15.51 6.82 10.63
N TYR A 263 -15.98 5.93 11.49
CA TYR A 263 -17.40 5.77 11.74
C TYR A 263 -17.68 5.01 13.02
N ALA A 264 -18.92 5.10 13.49
CA ALA A 264 -19.52 4.12 14.37
C ALA A 264 -20.82 3.60 13.73
N ASN A 265 -21.12 2.32 13.93
CA ASN A 265 -22.30 1.64 13.42
C ASN A 265 -23.56 1.80 14.29
N ASP A 266 -23.42 2.46 15.43
CA ASP A 266 -24.50 2.76 16.38
C ASP A 266 -24.60 4.28 16.66
N PRO A 267 -25.79 4.89 16.67
CA PRO A 267 -25.93 6.34 16.87
C PRO A 267 -25.49 6.85 18.25
N GLU A 268 -25.65 6.06 19.31
CA GLU A 268 -25.24 6.44 20.66
C GLU A 268 -23.72 6.41 20.79
N LEU A 269 -23.09 5.35 20.28
CA LEU A 269 -21.64 5.26 20.17
C LEU A 269 -21.05 6.37 19.28
N ALA A 270 -21.67 6.66 18.14
CA ALA A 270 -21.26 7.75 17.25
C ALA A 270 -21.20 9.09 18.00
N ARG A 271 -22.23 9.40 18.81
CA ARG A 271 -22.26 10.62 19.64
C ARG A 271 -21.20 10.59 20.72
N LYS A 272 -21.06 9.46 21.44
CA LYS A 272 -20.10 9.31 22.54
C LYS A 272 -18.66 9.47 22.08
N GLU A 273 -18.31 8.87 20.95
CA GLU A 273 -16.94 8.81 20.43
C GLU A 273 -16.62 9.95 19.44
N ASN A 274 -17.58 10.86 19.22
CA ASN A 274 -17.49 11.97 18.25
C ASN A 274 -17.13 11.47 16.83
N LEU A 275 -17.83 10.43 16.38
CA LEU A 275 -17.66 9.81 15.07
C LEU A 275 -18.93 9.98 14.21
N PRO A 276 -18.80 10.01 12.87
CA PRO A 276 -19.93 9.91 11.97
C PRO A 276 -20.69 8.60 12.18
N TYR A 277 -22.01 8.66 12.21
CA TYR A 277 -22.85 7.46 12.18
C TYR A 277 -22.89 6.89 10.75
N LEU A 278 -22.65 5.58 10.62
CA LEU A 278 -22.71 4.87 9.35
C LEU A 278 -23.55 3.59 9.53
N GLU A 279 -24.76 3.60 8.99
CA GLU A 279 -25.69 2.49 9.13
C GLU A 279 -25.18 1.25 8.38
N GLY A 280 -25.28 0.08 9.01
CA GLY A 280 -24.85 -1.20 8.42
C GLY A 280 -23.32 -1.41 8.37
N ALA A 281 -22.53 -0.50 8.94
CA ALA A 281 -21.11 -0.68 9.11
C ALA A 281 -20.80 -1.83 10.09
N PRO A 282 -19.68 -2.58 9.93
CA PRO A 282 -19.38 -3.78 10.70
C PRO A 282 -19.04 -3.52 12.18
N GLY A 283 -18.71 -2.27 12.54
CA GLY A 283 -18.33 -1.92 13.91
C GLY A 283 -18.00 -0.43 14.07
N ILE A 284 -17.01 -0.15 14.90
CA ILE A 284 -16.50 1.20 15.19
C ILE A 284 -15.03 1.34 14.78
N THR A 285 -14.67 2.50 14.23
CA THR A 285 -13.28 2.81 13.90
C THR A 285 -13.00 4.31 13.89
N HIS A 286 -11.85 4.71 14.45
CA HIS A 286 -11.32 6.08 14.36
C HIS A 286 -10.51 6.33 13.08
N GLY A 287 -10.20 5.27 12.33
CA GLY A 287 -9.47 5.31 11.07
C GLY A 287 -9.44 3.92 10.44
N HIS A 288 -9.99 3.79 9.25
CA HIS A 288 -10.07 2.53 8.51
C HIS A 288 -9.97 2.79 7.01
N LEU A 289 -9.45 1.81 6.28
CA LEU A 289 -9.37 1.83 4.83
C LEU A 289 -10.33 0.80 4.24
N LEU A 290 -11.15 1.27 3.29
CA LEU A 290 -12.04 0.42 2.50
C LEU A 290 -11.94 0.81 1.02
N ALA A 291 -12.44 -0.05 0.13
CA ALA A 291 -12.41 0.21 -1.31
C ALA A 291 -13.81 0.55 -1.85
N VAL A 292 -13.97 1.70 -2.48
CA VAL A 292 -15.15 2.07 -3.26
C VAL A 292 -15.09 1.38 -4.62
N ARG A 293 -16.16 0.68 -4.97
CA ARG A 293 -16.30 -0.06 -6.23
C ARG A 293 -17.49 0.38 -7.08
N GLY A 294 -18.28 1.33 -6.62
CA GLY A 294 -19.42 1.77 -7.41
C GLY A 294 -20.38 2.69 -6.68
N PHE A 295 -21.43 3.02 -7.41
CA PHE A 295 -22.57 3.79 -6.94
C PHE A 295 -23.84 3.18 -7.53
N GLU A 296 -24.90 3.14 -6.72
CA GLU A 296 -26.23 2.72 -7.12
C GLU A 296 -27.29 3.67 -6.55
N GLN A 297 -28.53 3.55 -7.04
CA GLN A 297 -29.64 4.38 -6.60
C GLN A 297 -30.86 3.49 -6.33
N ASP A 298 -31.49 3.71 -5.20
CA ASP A 298 -32.73 3.05 -4.76
C ASP A 298 -33.76 4.14 -4.41
N GLY A 299 -34.76 4.32 -5.28
CA GLY A 299 -35.67 5.46 -5.23
C GLY A 299 -34.92 6.80 -5.30
N GLU A 300 -35.14 7.64 -4.29
CA GLU A 300 -34.46 8.95 -4.14
C GLU A 300 -33.12 8.86 -3.41
N THR A 301 -32.75 7.69 -2.87
CA THR A 301 -31.52 7.52 -2.08
C THR A 301 -30.39 6.99 -2.94
N GLU A 302 -29.25 7.67 -2.89
CA GLU A 302 -28.01 7.21 -3.53
C GLU A 302 -27.15 6.43 -2.52
N TYR A 303 -26.55 5.35 -2.99
CA TYR A 303 -25.67 4.49 -2.21
C TYR A 303 -24.29 4.42 -2.87
N VAL A 304 -23.26 4.41 -2.03
CA VAL A 304 -21.92 4.01 -2.42
C VAL A 304 -21.76 2.51 -2.19
N LEU A 305 -21.16 1.81 -3.17
CA LEU A 305 -20.83 0.40 -3.08
C LEU A 305 -19.37 0.24 -2.68
N VAL A 306 -19.10 -0.56 -1.66
CA VAL A 306 -17.76 -0.72 -1.09
C VAL A 306 -17.39 -2.19 -0.87
N ASN A 307 -16.09 -2.45 -0.72
CA ASN A 307 -15.56 -3.61 -0.01
C ASN A 307 -14.91 -3.08 1.29
N ASP A 308 -15.58 -3.32 2.43
CA ASP A 308 -15.15 -2.91 3.76
C ASP A 308 -14.39 -4.07 4.43
N SER A 309 -13.08 -3.88 4.62
CA SER A 309 -12.20 -4.95 5.10
C SER A 309 -12.43 -5.29 6.57
N TYR A 310 -13.12 -4.45 7.33
CA TYR A 310 -13.45 -4.72 8.73
C TYR A 310 -14.63 -5.71 8.90
N ALA A 311 -15.19 -6.24 7.82
CA ALA A 311 -16.22 -7.27 7.88
C ALA A 311 -15.73 -8.57 8.52
N ALA A 312 -16.65 -9.36 9.09
CA ALA A 312 -16.35 -10.63 9.74
C ALA A 312 -15.90 -11.75 8.78
N SER A 313 -16.14 -11.61 7.48
CA SER A 313 -15.68 -12.55 6.46
C SER A 313 -15.58 -11.90 5.08
N ASP A 314 -14.83 -12.51 4.16
CA ASP A 314 -14.70 -12.07 2.76
C ASP A 314 -16.08 -11.89 2.08
N GLY A 315 -17.01 -12.83 2.31
CA GLY A 315 -18.37 -12.78 1.78
C GLY A 315 -19.23 -11.63 2.32
N GLN A 316 -18.86 -11.06 3.47
CA GLN A 316 -19.54 -9.93 4.10
C GLN A 316 -18.80 -8.59 3.92
N ALA A 317 -17.64 -8.58 3.24
CA ALA A 317 -16.87 -7.37 2.98
C ALA A 317 -17.55 -6.47 1.94
N ALA A 318 -18.20 -7.05 0.94
CA ALA A 318 -19.01 -6.32 -0.02
C ALA A 318 -20.25 -5.69 0.65
N ARG A 319 -20.32 -4.36 0.69
CA ARG A 319 -21.40 -3.59 1.35
C ARG A 319 -21.89 -2.42 0.51
N ARG A 320 -23.00 -1.82 0.95
CA ARG A 320 -23.49 -0.53 0.46
C ARG A 320 -23.78 0.39 1.64
N TYR A 321 -23.48 1.67 1.50
CA TYR A 321 -23.77 2.70 2.49
C TYR A 321 -24.53 3.85 1.84
N ARG A 322 -25.44 4.49 2.57
CA ARG A 322 -26.07 5.73 2.09
C ARG A 322 -24.97 6.77 1.82
N LEU A 323 -25.05 7.43 0.67
CA LEU A 323 -23.97 8.30 0.20
C LEU A 323 -23.72 9.46 1.17
N ASP A 324 -24.76 10.08 1.72
CA ASP A 324 -24.64 11.17 2.69
C ASP A 324 -23.90 10.73 3.98
N GLN A 325 -24.23 9.55 4.52
CA GLN A 325 -23.52 8.99 5.67
C GLN A 325 -22.06 8.67 5.35
N PHE A 326 -21.81 8.06 4.19
CA PHE A 326 -20.46 7.76 3.74
C PHE A 326 -19.62 9.04 3.55
N LEU A 327 -20.18 10.11 2.98
CA LEU A 327 -19.46 11.38 2.82
C LEU A 327 -19.07 12.00 4.16
N ASN A 328 -19.86 11.79 5.22
CA ASN A 328 -19.46 12.19 6.57
C ASN A 328 -18.33 11.30 7.13
N ALA A 329 -18.39 10.00 6.85
CA ALA A 329 -17.37 9.03 7.25
C ALA A 329 -16.01 9.23 6.53
N TRP A 330 -16.01 9.58 5.24
CA TRP A 330 -14.83 9.89 4.41
C TRP A 330 -14.24 11.28 4.70
N HIS A 331 -14.09 11.62 5.98
CA HIS A 331 -13.91 13.00 6.44
C HIS A 331 -12.61 13.68 5.95
N ASN A 332 -11.52 12.93 5.84
CA ASN A 332 -10.21 13.49 5.46
C ASN A 332 -10.03 13.60 3.94
N ARG A 333 -10.97 13.05 3.16
CA ARG A 333 -10.96 13.05 1.68
C ARG A 333 -9.74 12.35 1.06
N MET A 334 -8.99 11.58 1.84
CA MET A 334 -7.82 10.84 1.35
C MET A 334 -8.25 9.60 0.60
N ALA A 335 -7.57 9.33 -0.51
CA ALA A 335 -7.81 8.18 -1.37
C ALA A 335 -6.51 7.56 -1.89
N TYR A 336 -6.53 6.25 -2.11
CA TYR A 336 -5.56 5.52 -2.92
C TYR A 336 -6.07 5.40 -4.35
N ILE A 337 -5.26 5.90 -5.29
CA ILE A 337 -5.44 5.68 -6.71
C ILE A 337 -4.49 4.57 -7.12
N VAL A 338 -5.03 3.50 -7.72
CA VAL A 338 -4.25 2.36 -8.21
C VAL A 338 -4.80 1.99 -9.59
N HIS A 339 -4.01 2.31 -10.61
CA HIS A 339 -4.31 2.03 -12.01
C HIS A 339 -3.34 0.97 -12.55
N PRO A 340 -3.70 0.23 -13.63
CA PRO A 340 -2.73 -0.57 -14.37
C PRO A 340 -1.52 0.30 -14.76
N GLY A 341 -0.32 -0.20 -14.50
CA GLY A 341 0.92 0.45 -14.92
C GLY A 341 1.41 -0.02 -16.30
N PRO A 342 2.55 0.49 -16.76
CA PRO A 342 3.14 0.05 -18.02
C PRO A 342 3.63 -1.40 -17.92
N ARG A 343 3.60 -2.14 -19.04
CA ARG A 343 3.91 -3.59 -19.09
C ARG A 343 5.27 -3.99 -18.50
N GLU A 344 6.26 -3.10 -18.58
CA GLU A 344 7.64 -3.32 -18.11
C GLU A 344 7.85 -2.96 -16.63
N ALA A 345 6.80 -2.51 -15.93
CA ALA A 345 6.82 -2.20 -14.52
C ALA A 345 6.72 -3.45 -13.66
N GLY A 346 7.19 -3.38 -12.42
CA GLY A 346 7.11 -4.48 -11.46
C GLY A 346 8.11 -5.61 -11.73
N ALA A 347 9.10 -5.38 -12.59
CA ALA A 347 10.14 -6.37 -12.91
C ALA A 347 10.97 -6.83 -11.71
N ALA A 348 10.94 -6.04 -10.62
CA ALA A 348 11.63 -6.30 -9.37
C ALA A 348 10.67 -6.55 -8.19
N ALA A 349 9.40 -6.85 -8.47
CA ALA A 349 8.42 -7.14 -7.43
C ALA A 349 8.86 -8.34 -6.58
N PRO A 350 8.51 -8.37 -5.28
CA PRO A 350 8.55 -9.59 -4.50
C PRO A 350 7.77 -10.71 -5.18
N ILE A 351 8.30 -11.94 -5.11
CA ILE A 351 7.68 -13.11 -5.72
C ILE A 351 7.69 -14.29 -4.75
N ARG A 352 6.65 -15.13 -4.86
CA ARG A 352 6.65 -16.47 -4.26
C ARG A 352 7.66 -17.35 -4.99
N ARG A 353 8.74 -17.72 -4.32
CA ARG A 353 9.70 -18.71 -4.82
C ARG A 353 9.20 -20.11 -4.46
N ARG A 354 9.12 -20.98 -5.47
CA ARG A 354 8.75 -22.39 -5.26
C ARG A 354 9.85 -23.11 -4.49
N ALA A 355 9.44 -23.84 -3.47
CA ALA A 355 10.26 -24.72 -2.64
C ALA A 355 9.60 -26.10 -2.57
N GLN A 356 10.32 -27.07 -2.03
CA GLN A 356 9.79 -28.38 -1.63
C GLN A 356 9.68 -28.45 -0.11
N LEU A 357 8.87 -29.39 0.39
CA LEU A 357 8.79 -29.70 1.81
C LEU A 357 9.47 -31.04 2.07
N LYS A 358 10.44 -31.03 2.98
CA LYS A 358 11.15 -32.23 3.44
C LYS A 358 10.79 -32.50 4.90
N ALA A 359 10.33 -33.70 5.20
CA ALA A 359 10.06 -34.08 6.59
C ALA A 359 11.31 -33.90 7.46
N ALA A 360 11.13 -33.24 8.61
CA ALA A 360 12.17 -33.11 9.62
C ALA A 360 12.20 -34.35 10.53
N ALA A 361 13.12 -34.36 11.50
CA ALA A 361 13.22 -35.46 12.47
C ALA A 361 12.01 -35.53 13.41
N GLN A 362 11.41 -34.38 13.74
CA GLN A 362 10.19 -34.30 14.53
C GLN A 362 8.96 -34.63 13.65
N PRO A 363 8.09 -35.56 14.06
CA PRO A 363 6.84 -35.84 13.34
C PRO A 363 5.98 -34.58 13.15
N GLY A 364 5.53 -34.35 11.92
CA GLY A 364 4.68 -33.20 11.55
C GLY A 364 5.43 -31.90 11.29
N GLU A 365 6.74 -31.85 11.53
CA GLU A 365 7.61 -30.73 11.15
C GLU A 365 8.20 -30.96 9.74
N TYR A 366 8.21 -29.91 8.92
CA TYR A 366 8.76 -29.93 7.57
C TYR A 366 9.71 -28.76 7.35
N LEU A 367 10.81 -28.99 6.64
CA LEU A 367 11.76 -27.96 6.24
C LEU A 367 11.54 -27.58 4.79
N PHE A 368 11.71 -26.30 4.47
CA PHE A 368 11.74 -25.86 3.08
C PHE A 368 13.04 -26.33 2.42
N GLU A 369 12.96 -26.76 1.17
CA GLU A 369 14.12 -27.05 0.33
C GLU A 369 14.05 -26.24 -0.97
N VAL A 370 15.09 -25.46 -1.25
CA VAL A 370 15.20 -24.64 -2.46
C VAL A 370 16.44 -25.07 -3.21
N LYS A 371 16.25 -25.60 -4.44
CA LYS A 371 17.34 -26.09 -5.29
C LYS A 371 18.24 -27.14 -4.59
N GLY A 372 17.65 -28.01 -3.76
CA GLY A 372 18.38 -29.05 -3.02
C GLY A 372 19.03 -28.56 -1.72
N GLU A 373 18.93 -27.27 -1.39
CA GLU A 373 19.41 -26.70 -0.13
C GLU A 373 18.27 -26.56 0.87
N THR A 374 18.42 -27.20 2.03
CA THR A 374 17.52 -27.00 3.18
C THR A 374 17.58 -25.56 3.65
N ARG A 375 16.41 -24.96 3.88
CA ARG A 375 16.21 -23.63 4.44
C ARG A 375 15.51 -23.76 5.78
N THR A 376 16.14 -23.24 6.83
CA THR A 376 15.54 -23.09 8.15
C THR A 376 15.01 -21.69 8.33
N LEU A 377 13.84 -21.58 8.95
CA LEU A 377 13.29 -20.31 9.42
C LEU A 377 13.93 -19.98 10.78
N PRO A 378 14.30 -18.72 11.03
CA PRO A 378 14.79 -18.32 12.33
C PRO A 378 13.66 -18.41 13.38
N ALA A 379 14.02 -18.65 14.65
CA ALA A 379 13.04 -18.84 15.72
C ALA A 379 12.11 -17.61 15.91
N ASP A 380 12.61 -16.41 15.61
CA ASP A 380 11.91 -15.14 15.65
C ASP A 380 11.29 -14.74 14.30
N PHE A 381 11.16 -15.66 13.34
CA PHE A 381 10.64 -15.37 11.98
C PHE A 381 9.32 -14.60 11.99
N LEU A 382 8.40 -14.93 12.90
CA LEU A 382 7.10 -14.25 12.98
C LEU A 382 7.20 -12.85 13.59
N GLY A 383 8.23 -12.57 14.40
CA GLY A 383 8.40 -11.33 15.14
C GLY A 383 7.32 -11.12 16.20
N THR A 384 6.96 -9.85 16.44
CA THR A 384 5.92 -9.44 17.39
C THR A 384 4.84 -8.62 16.69
N LYS A 385 3.80 -8.23 17.42
CA LYS A 385 2.76 -7.35 16.87
C LYS A 385 3.30 -5.95 16.51
N GLU A 386 4.26 -5.46 17.30
CA GLU A 386 4.90 -4.15 17.14
C GLU A 386 6.12 -4.18 16.22
N GLU A 387 6.68 -5.36 15.92
CA GLU A 387 7.73 -5.56 14.92
C GLU A 387 7.52 -6.92 14.24
N PRO A 388 6.55 -7.01 13.31
CA PRO A 388 6.26 -8.25 12.59
C PRO A 388 7.47 -8.68 11.76
N GLY A 389 7.88 -9.94 11.87
CA GLY A 389 9.01 -10.51 11.14
C GLY A 389 8.60 -11.16 9.82
N GLY A 390 7.41 -11.76 9.80
CA GLY A 390 6.87 -12.52 8.68
C GLY A 390 5.57 -13.22 9.04
N THR A 391 4.93 -13.82 8.04
CA THR A 391 3.72 -14.65 8.18
C THR A 391 4.03 -16.06 7.73
N LEU A 392 3.68 -17.03 8.57
CA LEU A 392 3.70 -18.44 8.20
C LEU A 392 2.26 -18.97 8.16
N ALA A 393 1.85 -19.52 7.02
CA ALA A 393 0.50 -20.00 6.86
C ALA A 393 0.43 -21.20 5.91
N CYS A 394 -0.67 -21.94 5.95
CA CYS A 394 -0.99 -22.93 4.93
C CYS A 394 -2.46 -22.89 4.50
N THR A 395 -2.71 -23.45 3.33
CA THR A 395 -4.05 -23.75 2.81
C THR A 395 -4.17 -25.24 2.59
N ILE A 396 -5.29 -25.84 2.98
CA ILE A 396 -5.62 -27.24 2.70
C ILE A 396 -6.50 -27.27 1.45
N GLN A 397 -6.22 -28.18 0.51
CA GLN A 397 -7.06 -28.33 -0.67
C GLN A 397 -8.47 -28.80 -0.29
N ASP A 398 -9.48 -28.02 -0.66
CA ASP A 398 -10.90 -28.24 -0.33
C ASP A 398 -11.77 -28.51 -1.57
N GLY A 399 -11.16 -28.61 -2.75
CA GLY A 399 -11.85 -28.82 -4.03
C GLY A 399 -12.60 -27.59 -4.57
N VAL A 400 -12.51 -26.44 -3.89
CA VAL A 400 -13.17 -25.20 -4.31
C VAL A 400 -12.25 -24.41 -5.25
N ALA A 401 -12.80 -23.99 -6.40
CA ALA A 401 -12.13 -23.05 -7.29
C ALA A 401 -12.32 -21.61 -6.79
N TYR A 402 -11.24 -21.02 -6.27
CA TYR A 402 -11.25 -19.65 -5.78
C TYR A 402 -10.85 -18.65 -6.86
N ALA A 403 -11.45 -17.45 -6.82
CA ALA A 403 -11.13 -16.37 -7.76
C ALA A 403 -9.69 -15.85 -7.60
N THR A 404 -9.16 -15.88 -6.38
CA THR A 404 -7.75 -15.54 -6.06
C THR A 404 -7.28 -16.44 -4.91
N THR A 405 -5.97 -16.64 -4.78
CA THR A 405 -5.36 -17.36 -3.65
C THR A 405 -5.77 -16.76 -2.31
N ALA A 406 -5.92 -15.43 -2.24
CA ALA A 406 -6.39 -14.74 -1.02
C ALA A 406 -7.82 -15.13 -0.56
N HIS A 407 -8.66 -15.76 -1.39
CA HIS A 407 -9.98 -16.24 -0.94
C HIS A 407 -9.95 -17.64 -0.31
N LYS A 408 -8.80 -18.34 -0.39
CA LYS A 408 -8.64 -19.64 0.25
C LYS A 408 -8.72 -19.51 1.78
N SER A 409 -9.09 -20.60 2.44
CA SER A 409 -9.04 -20.69 3.91
C SER A 409 -7.59 -20.90 4.38
N PHE A 410 -7.05 -19.92 5.08
CA PHE A 410 -5.69 -19.98 5.64
C PHE A 410 -5.70 -20.48 7.08
N ARG A 411 -4.65 -21.22 7.43
CA ARG A 411 -4.27 -21.55 8.81
C ARG A 411 -2.90 -20.98 9.08
N TYR A 412 -2.79 -20.22 10.16
CA TYR A 412 -1.53 -19.61 10.56
C TYR A 412 -0.74 -20.58 11.42
N LEU A 413 0.54 -20.74 11.10
CA LEU A 413 1.42 -21.76 11.65
C LEU A 413 2.49 -21.12 12.53
N THR A 414 3.18 -21.96 13.28
CA THR A 414 4.35 -21.58 14.08
C THR A 414 5.61 -22.20 13.50
N VAL A 415 6.75 -21.57 13.81
CA VAL A 415 8.07 -22.14 13.52
C VAL A 415 8.34 -23.28 14.51
N GLY A 416 8.77 -24.43 14.00
CA GLY A 416 9.19 -25.57 14.80
C GLY A 416 10.57 -25.37 15.43
N GLU A 417 10.92 -26.21 16.40
CA GLU A 417 12.18 -26.08 17.15
C GLU A 417 13.44 -26.18 16.26
N ASN A 418 13.34 -26.87 15.12
CA ASN A 418 14.45 -27.04 14.19
C ASN A 418 14.42 -26.02 13.04
N GLY A 419 13.60 -24.98 13.15
CA GLY A 419 13.39 -23.98 12.09
C GLY A 419 12.53 -24.50 10.93
N GLY A 420 11.79 -25.59 11.14
CA GLY A 420 10.78 -26.07 10.21
C GLY A 420 9.41 -25.42 10.40
N VAL A 421 8.42 -25.93 9.67
CA VAL A 421 7.01 -25.54 9.77
C VAL A 421 6.23 -26.71 10.36
N LEU A 422 5.44 -26.43 11.40
CA LEU A 422 4.55 -27.43 11.98
C LEU A 422 3.24 -27.43 11.21
N LEU A 423 2.96 -28.52 10.50
CA LEU A 423 1.70 -28.66 9.77
C LEU A 423 0.55 -29.08 10.70
N PRO A 424 -0.70 -28.69 10.41
CA PRO A 424 -1.86 -29.16 11.16
C PRO A 424 -1.93 -30.69 11.17
N GLN A 425 -2.08 -31.28 12.36
CA GLN A 425 -2.07 -32.74 12.55
C GLN A 425 -3.03 -33.48 11.61
N GLU A 426 -4.26 -32.99 11.48
CA GLU A 426 -5.25 -33.58 10.58
C GLU A 426 -4.81 -33.60 9.11
N ALA A 427 -4.05 -32.60 8.64
CA ALA A 427 -3.53 -32.57 7.28
C ALA A 427 -2.35 -33.54 7.10
N VAL A 428 -1.62 -33.85 8.18
CA VAL A 428 -0.57 -34.87 8.18
C VAL A 428 -1.18 -36.27 8.17
N GLU A 429 -2.22 -36.51 8.97
CA GLU A 429 -2.86 -37.83 9.15
C GLU A 429 -3.69 -38.27 7.93
N THR A 430 -4.35 -37.33 7.26
CA THR A 430 -5.25 -37.63 6.12
C THR A 430 -4.57 -37.54 4.76
N ASP A 431 -3.26 -37.28 4.74
CA ASP A 431 -2.46 -37.02 3.53
C ASP A 431 -3.11 -36.02 2.56
N GLN A 432 -3.77 -35.02 3.14
CA GLN A 432 -4.37 -33.93 2.37
C GLN A 432 -3.28 -33.08 1.73
N ARG A 433 -3.55 -32.61 0.51
CA ARG A 433 -2.65 -31.70 -0.20
C ARG A 433 -2.63 -30.34 0.52
N VAL A 434 -1.45 -29.92 0.93
CA VAL A 434 -1.25 -28.67 1.69
C VAL A 434 -0.31 -27.74 0.92
N THR A 435 -0.69 -26.49 0.75
CA THR A 435 0.22 -25.44 0.28
C THR A 435 0.66 -24.59 1.46
N VAL A 436 1.96 -24.49 1.71
CA VAL A 436 2.57 -23.71 2.79
C VAL A 436 3.22 -22.46 2.22
N TYR A 437 3.06 -21.34 2.92
CA TYR A 437 3.57 -20.03 2.59
C TYR A 437 4.41 -19.52 3.76
N ALA A 438 5.67 -19.18 3.52
CA ALA A 438 6.50 -18.39 4.42
C ALA A 438 6.74 -17.03 3.75
N ILE A 439 6.11 -15.99 4.28
CA ILE A 439 6.11 -14.64 3.74
C ILE A 439 6.95 -13.78 4.67
N ASP A 440 8.07 -13.26 4.21
CA ASP A 440 8.94 -12.43 5.03
C ASP A 440 8.70 -10.93 4.81
N THR A 441 9.43 -10.11 5.57
CA THR A 441 9.45 -8.65 5.42
C THR A 441 10.39 -8.12 4.35
N ARG A 442 11.19 -8.99 3.72
CA ARG A 442 12.23 -8.59 2.76
C ARG A 442 11.95 -9.09 1.34
N GLY A 443 10.72 -9.51 1.04
CA GLY A 443 10.34 -9.93 -0.30
C GLY A 443 10.92 -11.29 -0.73
N GLU A 444 11.48 -12.07 0.19
CA GLU A 444 11.87 -13.47 -0.02
C GLU A 444 10.76 -14.41 0.49
N MET A 445 9.77 -14.64 -0.37
CA MET A 445 8.63 -15.49 -0.02
C MET A 445 8.87 -16.91 -0.52
N LEU A 446 8.60 -17.91 0.33
CA LEU A 446 8.63 -19.32 -0.05
C LEU A 446 7.21 -19.88 -0.14
N VAL A 447 6.94 -20.65 -1.19
CA VAL A 447 5.72 -21.44 -1.32
C VAL A 447 6.09 -22.88 -1.64
N ALA A 448 5.53 -23.83 -0.90
CA ALA A 448 5.76 -25.24 -1.14
C ALA A 448 4.47 -26.03 -0.99
N GLU A 449 4.42 -27.17 -1.64
CA GLU A 449 3.27 -28.07 -1.61
C GLU A 449 3.69 -29.42 -1.04
N LYS A 450 2.87 -29.96 -0.14
CA LYS A 450 2.93 -31.33 0.34
C LYS A 450 1.80 -32.12 -0.32
#